data_AF-A4HGP6-F1
#
_entry.id   AF-A4HGP6-F1
#
_cell.length_a   1.000
_cell.length_b   1.000
_cell.length_c   1.000
_cell.angle_alpha   90.00
_cell.angle_beta   90.00
_cell.angle_gamma   90.00
#
_symmetry.space_group_name_H-M   'P 1'
#
loop_
_entity.id
_entity.type
_entity.pdbx_description
1 polymer ?
#
loop_
_entity_poly.entity_id
_entity_poly.type
_entity_poly.pdbx_seq_one_letter_code
_entity_poly.pdbx_strand_id
1 'polypeptide(L)'
;MNDRAHVLASETKWADRGKVLDPKPEGVPLSHVPLDEDAEFVALEDEWRGLAQDPRRNERALADLEKAMNDRAHVLASETKWADRGKVLDPKPEGVPLSHVPLDEDAEFVALEDEWRGLAQDPRRNERALADLEKAMNDRAHVLASEMNCVYRLTPSHPSRPRPRRVPAVS
;
A
#
# COMPACT_ATOMS: atom_id res chain seq x y z
N MET A 1 4.40 45.50 -6.92
CA MET A 1 4.41 44.81 -8.23
C MET A 1 5.01 43.40 -8.15
N ASN A 2 4.92 42.67 -7.02
CA ASN A 2 5.46 41.29 -6.93
C ASN A 2 4.54 40.28 -6.25
N ASP A 3 3.27 40.60 -6.01
CA ASP A 3 2.36 39.69 -5.29
C ASP A 3 1.55 38.77 -6.22
N ARG A 4 1.42 39.12 -7.51
CA ARG A 4 0.69 38.29 -8.49
C ARG A 4 1.49 37.14 -9.10
N ALA A 5 2.83 37.21 -9.06
CA ALA A 5 3.68 36.16 -9.62
C ALA A 5 3.80 34.95 -8.68
N HIS A 6 3.67 35.15 -7.36
CA HIS A 6 3.74 34.07 -6.38
C HIS A 6 2.50 33.17 -6.38
N VAL A 7 1.32 33.74 -6.63
CA VAL A 7 0.06 32.97 -6.70
C VAL A 7 0.04 31.98 -7.88
N LEU A 8 0.58 32.37 -9.04
CA LEU A 8 0.65 31.50 -10.21
C LEU A 8 1.69 30.37 -10.06
N ALA A 9 2.75 30.60 -9.28
CA ALA A 9 3.80 29.61 -9.05
C ALA A 9 3.35 28.47 -8.11
N SER A 10 2.51 28.77 -7.12
CA SER A 10 1.97 27.76 -6.20
C SER A 10 0.87 26.91 -6.83
N GLU A 11 -0.03 27.48 -7.65
CA GLU A 11 -1.02 26.69 -8.41
C GLU A 11 -0.34 25.68 -9.37
N THR A 12 0.81 26.05 -9.95
CA THR A 12 1.53 25.17 -10.88
C THR A 12 2.26 24.01 -10.18
N LYS A 13 2.61 24.16 -8.88
CA LYS A 13 3.38 23.13 -8.14
C LYS A 13 2.54 21.89 -7.83
N TRP A 14 1.24 22.05 -7.53
CA TRP A 14 0.29 20.94 -7.29
C TRP A 14 -0.54 20.54 -8.52
N ALA A 15 -0.46 21.29 -9.62
CA ALA A 15 -1.04 20.87 -10.91
C ALA A 15 -0.46 19.53 -11.41
N ASP A 16 0.73 19.16 -10.93
CA ASP A 16 1.34 17.85 -11.10
C ASP A 16 1.72 17.28 -9.72
N ARG A 17 0.75 16.60 -9.08
CA ARG A 17 0.91 15.96 -7.75
C ARG A 17 2.15 15.06 -7.69
N GLY A 18 2.52 14.45 -8.82
CA GLY A 18 3.68 13.56 -8.96
C GLY A 18 5.05 14.26 -8.85
N LYS A 19 5.10 15.59 -8.78
CA LYS A 19 6.34 16.34 -8.49
C LYS A 19 6.61 16.54 -7.00
N VAL A 20 5.62 16.30 -6.16
CA VAL A 20 5.68 16.55 -4.71
C VAL A 20 5.53 15.25 -3.94
N LEU A 21 4.59 14.40 -4.35
CA LEU A 21 4.39 13.09 -3.75
C LEU A 21 5.30 12.04 -4.36
N ASP A 22 5.52 10.95 -3.62
CA ASP A 22 6.08 9.72 -4.18
C ASP A 22 5.25 9.31 -5.41
N PRO A 23 5.87 9.05 -6.58
CA PRO A 23 5.15 8.59 -7.77
C PRO A 23 4.61 7.16 -7.64
N LYS A 24 5.19 6.33 -6.76
CA LYS A 24 4.78 4.95 -6.51
C LYS A 24 4.74 4.63 -5.01
N PRO A 25 3.89 5.29 -4.20
CA PRO A 25 3.74 4.97 -2.79
C PRO A 25 3.38 3.49 -2.61
N GLU A 26 4.09 2.78 -1.72
CA GLU A 26 3.89 1.33 -1.48
C GLU A 26 3.98 0.43 -2.72
N GLY A 27 4.61 0.92 -3.81
CA GLY A 27 4.68 0.25 -5.11
C GLY A 27 3.44 0.47 -5.99
N VAL A 28 2.43 1.20 -5.51
CA VAL A 28 1.21 1.50 -6.27
C VAL A 28 1.40 2.81 -7.02
N PRO A 29 1.17 2.88 -8.34
CA PRO A 29 1.19 4.14 -9.07
C PRO A 29 0.22 5.15 -8.44
N LEU A 30 0.68 6.40 -8.26
CA LEU A 30 -0.14 7.45 -7.65
C LEU A 30 -1.50 7.66 -8.36
N SER A 31 -1.57 7.38 -9.66
CA SER A 31 -2.80 7.42 -10.47
C SER A 31 -3.85 6.39 -10.07
N HIS A 32 -3.47 5.32 -9.36
CA HIS A 32 -4.39 4.29 -8.86
C HIS A 32 -4.76 4.51 -7.39
N VAL A 33 -4.14 5.49 -6.72
CA VAL A 33 -4.48 5.82 -5.33
C VAL A 33 -5.65 6.80 -5.33
N PRO A 34 -6.76 6.52 -4.62
CA PRO A 34 -7.97 7.35 -4.63
C PRO A 34 -7.81 8.61 -3.74
N LEU A 35 -6.81 9.45 -4.04
CA LEU A 35 -6.48 10.65 -3.26
C LEU A 35 -7.64 11.65 -3.18
N ASP A 36 -8.40 11.80 -4.26
CA ASP A 36 -9.52 12.75 -4.34
C ASP A 36 -10.77 12.27 -3.58
N GLU A 37 -10.85 10.98 -3.26
CA GLU A 37 -11.95 10.41 -2.47
C GLU A 37 -11.67 10.46 -0.96
N ASP A 38 -10.41 10.75 -0.59
CA ASP A 38 -9.99 10.81 0.79
C ASP A 38 -10.14 12.22 1.37
N ALA A 39 -11.10 12.38 2.28
CA ALA A 39 -11.40 13.68 2.88
C ALA A 39 -10.23 14.28 3.69
N GLU A 40 -9.37 13.44 4.28
CA GLU A 40 -8.18 13.89 5.02
C GLU A 40 -7.14 14.47 4.05
N PHE A 41 -6.83 13.76 2.97
CA PHE A 41 -5.93 14.23 1.92
C PHE A 41 -6.43 15.52 1.27
N VAL A 42 -7.72 15.61 0.94
CA VAL A 42 -8.32 16.82 0.37
C VAL A 42 -8.19 18.01 1.32
N ALA A 43 -8.42 17.81 2.62
CA ALA A 43 -8.26 18.87 3.61
C ALA A 43 -6.79 19.35 3.72
N LEU A 44 -5.82 18.43 3.68
CA LEU A 44 -4.40 18.76 3.66
C LEU A 44 -4.01 19.54 2.39
N GLU A 45 -4.56 19.14 1.23
CA GLU A 45 -4.33 19.84 -0.04
C GLU A 45 -4.87 21.28 0.01
N ASP A 46 -6.07 21.48 0.56
CA ASP A 46 -6.67 22.81 0.73
C ASP A 46 -5.86 23.70 1.67
N GLU A 47 -5.36 23.16 2.79
CA GLU A 47 -4.48 23.89 3.69
C GLU A 47 -3.16 24.28 3.00
N TRP A 48 -2.57 23.34 2.25
CA TRP A 48 -1.37 23.60 1.46
C TRP A 48 -1.60 24.72 0.45
N ARG A 49 -2.72 24.70 -0.30
CA ARG A 49 -3.07 25.75 -1.27
C ARG A 49 -3.20 27.12 -0.61
N GLY A 50 -3.74 27.19 0.61
CA GLY A 50 -3.83 28.42 1.40
C GLY A 50 -2.45 28.97 1.78
N LEU A 51 -1.57 28.12 2.32
CA LEU A 51 -0.22 28.54 2.75
C LEU A 51 0.74 28.81 1.59
N ALA A 52 0.52 28.18 0.44
CA ALA A 52 1.34 28.34 -0.76
C ALA A 52 1.17 29.70 -1.43
N GLN A 53 0.24 30.55 -0.96
CA GLN A 53 0.17 31.96 -1.38
C GLN A 53 1.38 32.79 -0.89
N ASP A 54 1.99 32.40 0.23
CA ASP A 54 3.24 33.00 0.73
C ASP A 54 4.27 31.91 1.14
N PRO A 55 4.92 31.26 0.15
CA PRO A 55 5.80 30.13 0.43
C PRO A 55 7.03 30.48 1.27
N ARG A 56 7.50 31.74 1.19
CA ARG A 56 8.69 32.18 1.92
C ARG A 56 8.42 32.27 3.42
N ARG A 57 7.24 32.75 3.80
CA ARG A 57 6.85 32.81 5.21
C ARG A 57 6.43 31.45 5.76
N ASN A 58 5.90 30.58 4.89
CA ASN A 58 5.30 29.32 5.29
C ASN A 58 6.16 28.10 4.92
N GLU A 59 7.45 28.27 4.59
CA GLU A 59 8.32 27.20 4.07
C GLU A 59 8.28 25.92 4.91
N ARG A 60 8.44 26.06 6.24
CA ARG A 60 8.41 24.92 7.15
C ARG A 60 7.03 24.24 7.21
N ALA A 61 5.97 25.03 7.29
CA ALA A 61 4.60 24.51 7.33
C ALA A 61 4.22 23.80 6.02
N LEU A 62 4.68 24.32 4.87
CA LEU A 62 4.50 23.68 3.57
C LEU A 62 5.26 22.36 3.48
N ALA A 63 6.50 22.30 3.96
CA ALA A 63 7.26 21.06 4.00
C ALA A 63 6.60 20.01 4.92
N ASP A 64 6.08 20.43 6.08
CA ASP A 64 5.36 19.56 7.00
C ASP A 64 4.06 19.03 6.38
N LEU A 65 3.31 19.88 5.66
CA LEU A 65 2.12 19.46 4.90
C LEU A 65 2.45 18.52 3.75
N GLU A 66 3.49 18.81 2.96
CA GLU A 66 3.93 17.93 1.87
C GLU A 66 4.28 16.54 2.39
N LYS A 67 4.96 16.47 3.55
CA LYS A 67 5.24 15.20 4.22
C LYS A 67 3.95 14.51 4.69
N ALA A 68 3.02 15.23 5.32
CA ALA A 68 1.76 14.65 5.80
C ALA A 68 0.90 14.11 4.64
N MET A 69 0.84 14.84 3.53
CA MET A 69 0.16 14.41 2.32
C MET A 69 0.81 13.16 1.71
N ASN A 70 2.14 13.09 1.71
CA ASN A 70 2.86 11.90 1.26
C ASN A 70 2.57 10.71 2.17
N ASP A 71 2.65 10.87 3.50
CA ASP A 71 2.34 9.83 4.46
C ASP A 71 0.89 9.32 4.27
N ARG A 72 -0.08 10.21 4.02
CA ARG A 72 -1.47 9.82 3.71
C ARG A 72 -1.58 9.06 2.39
N ALA A 73 -0.85 9.48 1.36
CA ALA A 73 -0.79 8.77 0.09
C ALA A 73 -0.23 7.34 0.24
N HIS A 74 0.78 7.12 1.09
CA HIS A 74 1.28 5.78 1.43
C HIS A 74 0.22 4.92 2.13
N VAL A 75 -0.54 5.48 3.06
CA VAL A 75 -1.64 4.76 3.73
C VAL A 75 -2.69 4.33 2.70
N LEU A 76 -3.18 5.25 1.87
CA LEU A 76 -4.19 4.96 0.85
C LEU A 76 -3.68 3.96 -0.21
N ALA A 77 -2.41 4.06 -0.59
CA ALA A 77 -1.78 3.11 -1.49
C ALA A 77 -1.73 1.71 -0.88
N SER A 78 -1.36 1.59 0.40
CA SER A 78 -1.38 0.31 1.12
C SER A 78 -2.77 -0.30 1.19
N GLU A 79 -3.78 0.51 1.54
CA GLU A 79 -5.17 0.06 1.61
C GLU A 79 -5.68 -0.43 0.24
N THR A 80 -5.42 0.33 -0.81
CA THR A 80 -5.80 -0.02 -2.19
C THR A 80 -5.11 -1.32 -2.61
N LYS A 81 -3.79 -1.43 -2.38
CA LYS A 81 -3.00 -2.63 -2.66
C LYS A 81 -3.57 -3.86 -1.98
N TRP A 82 -3.85 -3.80 -0.68
CA TRP A 82 -4.38 -4.93 0.07
C TRP A 82 -5.83 -5.25 -0.28
N ALA A 83 -6.64 -4.25 -0.61
CA ALA A 83 -8.01 -4.45 -1.09
C ALA A 83 -8.02 -5.21 -2.44
N ASP A 84 -7.09 -4.89 -3.35
CA ASP A 84 -6.97 -5.59 -4.63
C ASP A 84 -6.45 -7.02 -4.45
N ARG A 85 -5.39 -7.21 -3.65
CA ARG A 85 -4.89 -8.55 -3.28
C ARG A 85 -6.00 -9.43 -2.70
N GLY A 86 -6.83 -8.89 -1.81
CA GLY A 86 -7.94 -9.63 -1.19
C GLY A 86 -9.08 -10.03 -2.15
N LYS A 87 -9.18 -9.42 -3.33
CA LYS A 87 -10.17 -9.79 -4.36
C LYS A 87 -9.69 -10.95 -5.24
N VAL A 88 -8.38 -11.04 -5.48
CA VAL A 88 -7.80 -11.94 -6.48
C VAL A 88 -7.04 -13.13 -5.88
N LEU A 89 -6.47 -12.99 -4.69
CA LEU A 89 -5.69 -14.04 -4.04
C LEU A 89 -6.53 -14.86 -3.06
N ASP A 90 -6.10 -16.09 -2.82
CA ASP A 90 -6.60 -16.90 -1.71
C ASP A 90 -6.37 -16.13 -0.38
N PRO A 91 -7.39 -15.94 0.47
CA PRO A 91 -7.20 -15.31 1.78
C PRO A 91 -6.32 -16.11 2.75
N LYS A 92 -6.15 -17.43 2.52
CA LYS A 92 -5.37 -18.33 3.36
C LYS A 92 -4.53 -19.35 2.54
N PRO A 93 -3.56 -18.90 1.72
CA PRO A 93 -2.66 -19.80 1.01
C PRO A 93 -1.93 -20.73 1.98
N GLU A 94 -1.97 -22.04 1.74
CA GLU A 94 -1.41 -23.06 2.64
C GLU A 94 -1.88 -22.94 4.12
N GLY A 95 -3.05 -22.34 4.35
CA GLY A 95 -3.60 -22.08 5.68
C GLY A 95 -2.99 -20.87 6.41
N VAL A 96 -2.07 -20.14 5.79
CA VAL A 96 -1.45 -18.92 6.34
C VAL A 96 -2.28 -17.71 5.93
N PRO A 97 -2.69 -16.81 6.86
CA PRO A 97 -3.36 -15.57 6.46
C PRO A 97 -2.53 -14.78 5.45
N LEU A 98 -3.15 -14.34 4.36
CA LEU A 98 -2.46 -13.62 3.28
C LEU A 98 -1.65 -12.41 3.78
N SER A 99 -2.14 -11.72 4.82
CA SER A 99 -1.47 -10.58 5.47
C SER A 99 -0.14 -10.94 6.17
N HIS A 100 0.14 -12.22 6.38
CA HIS A 100 1.41 -12.69 6.96
C HIS A 100 2.38 -13.24 5.91
N VAL A 101 1.93 -13.40 4.66
CA VAL A 101 2.80 -13.84 3.56
C VAL A 101 3.64 -12.64 3.11
N PRO A 102 4.98 -12.76 3.00
CA PRO A 102 5.87 -11.66 2.66
C PRO A 102 5.84 -11.33 1.14
N LEU A 103 4.65 -11.00 0.63
CA LEU A 103 4.42 -10.72 -0.80
C LEU A 103 5.24 -9.53 -1.31
N ASP A 104 5.41 -8.50 -0.48
CA ASP A 104 6.15 -7.29 -0.85
C ASP A 104 7.68 -7.50 -0.90
N GLU A 105 8.21 -8.57 -0.30
CA GLU A 105 9.63 -8.92 -0.35
C GLU A 105 9.98 -9.78 -1.57
N ASP A 106 8.96 -10.30 -2.26
CA ASP A 106 9.13 -11.18 -3.40
C ASP A 106 9.08 -10.41 -4.72
N ALA A 107 10.25 -10.25 -5.35
CA ALA A 107 10.39 -9.50 -6.60
C ALA A 107 9.57 -10.09 -7.77
N GLU A 108 9.35 -11.40 -7.78
CA GLU A 108 8.52 -12.06 -8.80
C GLU A 108 7.04 -11.69 -8.63
N PHE A 109 6.51 -11.79 -7.40
CA PHE A 109 5.15 -11.37 -7.07
C PHE A 109 4.93 -9.88 -7.37
N VAL A 110 5.87 -9.02 -6.97
CA VAL A 110 5.77 -7.57 -7.23
C VAL A 110 5.73 -7.28 -8.74
N ALA A 111 6.51 -7.98 -9.55
CA ALA A 111 6.48 -7.82 -11.01
C ALA A 111 5.14 -8.26 -11.62
N LEU A 112 4.59 -9.40 -11.16
CA LEU A 112 3.27 -9.87 -11.58
C LEU A 112 2.15 -8.90 -11.18
N GLU A 113 2.22 -8.34 -9.98
CA GLU A 113 1.25 -7.35 -9.48
C GLU A 113 1.30 -6.04 -10.31
N ASP A 114 2.50 -5.58 -10.67
CA ASP A 114 2.67 -4.40 -11.52
C ASP A 114 2.11 -4.62 -12.94
N GLU A 115 2.31 -5.81 -13.52
CA GLU A 115 1.72 -6.17 -14.82
C GLU A 115 0.18 -6.26 -14.74
N TRP A 116 -0.34 -6.90 -13.69
CA TRP A 116 -1.78 -7.02 -13.46
C TRP A 116 -2.44 -5.65 -13.34
N ARG A 117 -1.87 -4.72 -12.54
CA ARG A 117 -2.37 -3.35 -12.42
C ARG A 117 -2.37 -2.60 -13.75
N GLY A 118 -1.36 -2.83 -14.60
CA GLY A 118 -1.29 -2.23 -15.93
C GLY A 118 -2.42 -2.72 -16.85
N LEU A 119 -2.72 -4.01 -16.83
CA LEU A 119 -3.78 -4.60 -17.66
C LEU A 119 -5.19 -4.37 -17.10
N ALA A 120 -5.32 -4.18 -15.78
CA ALA A 120 -6.58 -3.90 -15.09
C ALA A 120 -7.20 -2.55 -15.49
N GLN A 121 -6.47 -1.69 -16.20
CA GLN A 121 -7.01 -0.46 -16.78
C GLN A 121 -8.02 -0.73 -17.92
N ASP A 122 -7.89 -1.85 -18.63
CA ASP A 122 -8.84 -2.29 -19.65
C ASP A 122 -9.18 -3.78 -19.48
N PRO A 123 -9.99 -4.14 -18.46
CA PRO A 123 -10.26 -5.54 -18.12
C PRO A 123 -10.97 -6.29 -19.24
N ARG A 124 -11.81 -5.60 -20.01
CA ARG A 124 -12.60 -6.22 -21.10
C ARG A 124 -11.71 -6.71 -22.23
N ARG A 125 -10.67 -5.93 -22.56
CA ARG A 125 -9.72 -6.30 -23.60
C ARG A 125 -8.71 -7.34 -23.12
N ASN A 126 -8.41 -7.35 -21.82
CA ASN A 126 -7.34 -8.14 -21.23
C ASN A 126 -7.82 -9.33 -20.39
N GLU A 127 -9.10 -9.71 -20.46
CA GLU A 127 -9.74 -10.71 -19.59
C GLU A 127 -8.91 -12.00 -19.42
N ARG A 128 -8.43 -12.60 -20.52
CA ARG A 128 -7.63 -13.83 -20.47
C ARG A 128 -6.27 -13.61 -19.80
N ALA A 129 -5.58 -12.53 -20.15
CA ALA A 129 -4.28 -12.21 -19.58
C ALA A 129 -4.37 -11.88 -18.09
N LEU A 130 -5.45 -11.19 -17.67
CA LEU A 130 -5.74 -10.94 -16.27
C LEU A 130 -5.99 -12.25 -15.51
N ALA A 131 -6.81 -13.16 -16.04
CA ALA A 131 -7.04 -14.45 -15.40
C ALA A 131 -5.75 -15.29 -15.26
N ASP A 132 -4.90 -15.28 -16.28
CA ASP A 132 -3.59 -15.96 -16.25
C ASP A 132 -2.65 -15.34 -15.20
N LEU A 133 -2.61 -14.00 -15.11
CA LEU A 133 -1.83 -13.28 -14.10
C LEU A 133 -2.36 -13.50 -12.68
N GLU A 134 -3.68 -13.44 -12.47
CA GLU A 134 -4.30 -13.71 -11.17
C GLU A 134 -3.96 -15.12 -10.68
N LYS A 135 -4.00 -16.11 -11.59
CA LYS A 135 -3.56 -17.47 -11.28
C LYS A 135 -2.08 -17.51 -10.93
N ALA A 136 -1.20 -16.87 -11.70
CA ALA A 136 0.24 -16.84 -11.42
C ALA A 136 0.57 -16.16 -10.08
N MET A 137 -0.08 -15.04 -9.78
CA MET A 137 0.04 -14.33 -8.50
C MET A 137 -0.40 -15.22 -7.34
N ASN A 138 -1.52 -15.93 -7.50
CA ASN A 138 -2.01 -16.84 -6.46
C ASN A 138 -1.06 -18.03 -6.26
N ASP A 139 -0.59 -18.66 -7.35
CA ASP A 139 0.38 -19.76 -7.28
C ASP A 139 1.67 -19.30 -6.55
N ARG A 140 2.17 -18.09 -6.83
CA ARG A 140 3.33 -17.52 -6.12
C ARG A 140 3.06 -17.27 -4.65
N ALA A 141 1.87 -16.77 -4.29
CA ALA A 141 1.47 -16.59 -2.90
C ALA A 141 1.44 -17.92 -2.12
N HIS A 142 0.98 -19.02 -2.75
CA HIS A 142 1.03 -20.37 -2.17
C HIS A 142 2.47 -20.86 -1.96
N VAL A 143 3.37 -20.62 -2.93
CA VAL A 143 4.80 -20.96 -2.79
C VAL A 143 5.40 -20.23 -1.59
N LEU A 144 5.21 -18.91 -1.48
CA LEU A 144 5.72 -18.10 -0.38
C LEU A 144 5.15 -18.54 0.97
N ALA A 145 3.85 -18.84 1.05
CA ALA A 145 3.22 -19.34 2.27
C ALA A 145 3.78 -20.72 2.68
N SER A 146 4.05 -21.59 1.71
CA SER A 146 4.70 -22.90 1.95
C SER A 146 6.13 -22.74 2.47
N GLU A 147 6.92 -21.87 1.84
CA GLU A 147 8.31 -21.59 2.26
C GLU A 147 8.35 -21.03 3.68
N MET A 148 7.46 -20.08 3.99
CA MET A 148 7.25 -19.55 5.33
C MET A 148 6.93 -20.66 6.33
N ASN A 149 5.95 -21.52 6.03
CA ASN A 149 5.59 -22.67 6.87
C ASN A 149 6.75 -23.66 7.06
N CYS A 150 7.59 -23.86 6.05
CA CYS A 150 8.78 -24.70 6.13
C CYS A 150 9.79 -24.13 7.14
N VAL A 151 10.07 -22.82 7.08
CA VAL A 151 10.95 -22.13 8.03
C VAL A 151 10.40 -22.21 9.47
N TYR A 152 9.10 -22.00 9.68
CA TYR A 152 8.48 -22.11 11.01
C TYR A 152 8.41 -23.55 11.54
N ARG A 153 8.27 -24.55 10.67
CA ARG A 153 8.27 -25.97 11.07
C ARG A 153 9.68 -26.47 11.40
N LEU A 154 10.72 -25.85 10.85
CA LEU A 154 12.13 -26.19 11.09
C LEU A 154 12.75 -25.45 12.29
N THR A 155 12.06 -24.47 12.90
CA THR A 155 12.51 -23.82 14.14
C THR A 155 11.83 -24.46 15.36
N PRO A 156 12.53 -25.27 16.18
CA PRO A 156 11.97 -25.81 17.41
C PRO A 156 11.97 -24.71 18.47
N SER A 157 11.05 -23.77 18.38
CA SER A 157 10.85 -22.74 19.39
C SER A 157 9.37 -22.50 19.63
N HIS A 158 8.62 -23.59 19.82
CA HIS A 158 7.34 -23.54 20.50
C HIS A 158 7.59 -23.81 21.99
N PRO A 159 7.45 -22.81 22.88
CA PRO A 159 7.50 -23.08 24.31
C PRO A 159 6.32 -24.01 24.63
N SER A 160 6.66 -25.20 25.09
CA SER A 160 5.72 -26.23 25.50
C SER A 160 4.63 -25.61 26.38
N ARG A 161 3.36 -25.73 25.97
CA ARG A 161 2.22 -25.43 26.87
C ARG A 161 2.49 -26.11 28.21
N PRO A 162 2.44 -25.40 29.35
CA PRO A 162 2.59 -26.06 30.64
C PRO A 162 1.46 -27.07 30.78
N ARG A 163 1.82 -28.33 31.02
CA ARG A 163 0.84 -29.39 31.31
C ARG A 163 -0.06 -28.91 32.46
N PRO A 164 -1.39 -29.07 32.37
CA PRO A 164 -2.25 -28.72 33.49
C PRO A 164 -1.84 -29.55 34.71
N ARG A 165 -1.47 -28.87 35.80
CA ARG A 165 -1.21 -29.51 37.09
C ARG A 165 -2.46 -30.30 37.47
N ARG A 166 -2.35 -31.63 37.58
CA ARG A 166 -3.37 -32.45 38.22
C ARG A 166 -3.53 -31.96 39.65
N VAL A 167 -4.67 -31.37 39.97
CA VAL A 167 -5.12 -31.17 41.34
C VAL A 167 -5.47 -32.54 41.92
N PRO A 168 -4.93 -32.94 43.08
CA PRO A 168 -5.38 -34.16 43.75
C PRO A 168 -6.78 -33.92 44.33
N ALA A 169 -7.67 -34.89 44.13
CA ALA A 169 -8.97 -34.92 44.77
C ALA A 169 -8.79 -35.08 46.28
N VAL A 170 -9.25 -34.11 47.06
CA VAL A 170 -9.40 -34.24 48.52
C VAL A 170 -10.67 -35.05 48.76
N SER A 171 -10.53 -36.16 49.48
CA SER A 171 -11.63 -36.94 50.07
C SER A 171 -11.97 -36.41 51.45
#